data_AF-A0A2D6D3E4-F1
#
_entry.id   AF-A0A2D6D3E4-F1
#
_cell.length_a   1.000
_cell.length_b   1.000
_cell.length_c   1.000
_cell.angle_alpha   90.00
_cell.angle_beta   90.00
_cell.angle_gamma   90.00
#
_symmetry.space_group_name_H-M   'P 1'
#
loop_
_entity.id
_entity.type
_entity.pdbx_description
1 polymer ?
#
loop_
_entity_poly.entity_id
_entity_poly.type
_entity_poly.pdbx_seq_one_letter_code
_entity_poly.pdbx_strand_id
1 'polypeptide(L)' 'PHDSVIGVGKEMVVRKFLTQLPAKFEVATGGTMLCGVYVEIDERTRRATTIQRLRLPCEEA' A
#
# COMPACT_ATOMS: atom_id res chain seq x y z
N PRO A 1 3.25 5.14 0.43
CA PRO A 1 4.34 5.15 -0.59
C PRO A 1 4.44 3.79 -1.30
N HIS A 2 4.28 3.80 -2.62
CA HIS A 2 4.42 2.64 -3.51
C HIS A 2 5.89 2.32 -3.77
N ASP A 3 6.72 3.34 -3.89
CA ASP A 3 8.16 3.19 -4.18
C ASP A 3 8.96 2.99 -2.87
N SER A 4 8.50 2.03 -2.09
CA SER A 4 9.03 1.75 -0.76
C SER A 4 8.81 0.29 -0.37
N VAL A 5 9.40 -0.14 0.75
CA VAL A 5 9.21 -1.49 1.27
C VAL A 5 8.20 -1.43 2.41
N ILE A 6 6.95 -1.81 2.13
CA ILE A 6 5.82 -1.78 3.11
C ILE A 6 5.71 -0.39 3.78
N GLY A 7 5.76 0.68 2.98
CA GLY A 7 5.69 2.06 3.48
C GLY A 7 6.99 2.63 4.08
N VAL A 8 8.06 1.85 4.16
CA VAL A 8 9.37 2.26 4.70
C VAL A 8 10.39 2.52 3.59
N GLY A 9 11.31 3.47 3.79
CA GLY A 9 12.42 3.76 2.87
C GLY A 9 13.22 2.50 2.48
N LYS A 10 13.42 2.30 1.17
CA LYS A 10 14.01 1.07 0.60
C LYS A 10 15.47 0.84 1.02
N GLU A 11 16.29 1.89 1.04
CA GLU A 11 17.72 1.82 1.37
C GLU A 11 17.95 1.32 2.78
N MET A 12 17.11 1.79 3.73
CA MET A 12 17.21 1.40 5.13
C MET A 12 16.87 -0.07 5.34
N VAL A 13 15.84 -0.56 4.65
CA VAL A 13 15.44 -1.96 4.73
C VAL A 13 16.51 -2.86 4.11
N VAL A 14 17.04 -2.51 2.94
CA VAL A 14 18.14 -3.26 2.30
C VAL A 14 19.38 -3.31 3.19
N ARG A 15 19.79 -2.16 3.76
CA ARG A 15 20.95 -2.11 4.68
C ARG A 15 20.71 -2.97 5.92
N LYS A 16 19.52 -2.94 6.52
CA LYS A 16 19.16 -3.78 7.67
C LYS A 16 19.28 -5.27 7.32
N PHE A 17 18.76 -5.69 6.17
CA PHE A 17 18.84 -7.09 5.74
C PHE A 17 20.28 -7.57 5.52
N LEU A 18 21.12 -6.73 4.90
CA LEU A 18 22.52 -7.08 4.62
C LEU A 18 23.40 -7.06 5.87
N THR A 19 23.22 -6.07 6.76
CA THR A 19 24.10 -5.88 7.92
C THR A 19 23.60 -6.56 9.18
N GLN A 20 22.32 -6.94 9.23
CA GLN A 20 21.61 -7.43 10.42
C GLN A 20 21.66 -6.48 11.62
N LEU A 21 22.11 -5.23 11.43
CA LEU A 21 22.17 -4.22 12.47
C LEU A 21 20.81 -3.52 12.63
N PRO A 22 20.48 -3.01 13.83
CA PRO A 22 19.28 -2.21 14.04
C PRO A 22 19.28 -0.96 13.15
N ALA A 23 18.13 -0.67 12.56
CA ALA A 23 17.90 0.50 11.72
C ALA A 23 16.58 1.15 12.13
N LYS A 24 16.53 2.48 12.12
CA LYS A 24 15.28 3.23 12.32
C LYS A 24 14.41 3.08 11.07
N PHE A 25 13.12 2.82 11.28
CA PHE A 25 12.15 2.75 10.20
C PHE A 25 11.53 4.13 10.00
N GLU A 26 11.91 4.77 8.89
CA GLU A 26 11.36 6.05 8.48
C GLU A 26 10.31 5.82 7.38
N VAL A 27 9.20 6.53 7.49
CA VAL A 27 8.12 6.49 6.50
C VAL A 27 8.67 7.04 5.19
N ALA A 28 8.52 6.28 4.10
CA ALA A 28 8.95 6.74 2.79
C ALA A 28 8.10 7.94 2.34
N THR A 29 8.70 8.86 1.60
CA THR A 29 8.03 10.01 1.01
C THR A 29 7.78 9.77 -0.48
N GLY A 30 6.73 10.36 -1.03
CA GLY A 30 6.38 10.26 -2.45
C GLY A 30 5.75 8.93 -2.88
N GLY A 31 5.29 8.89 -4.13
CA GLY A 31 4.70 7.70 -4.76
C GLY A 31 3.47 7.16 -4.03
N THR A 32 2.63 8.01 -3.44
CA THR A 32 1.47 7.55 -2.66
C THR A 32 0.46 6.84 -3.58
N MET A 33 -0.06 5.71 -3.10
CA MET A 33 -1.00 4.88 -3.84
C MET A 33 -2.15 4.48 -2.92
N LEU A 34 -3.37 4.78 -3.33
CA LEU A 34 -4.58 4.30 -2.66
C LEU A 34 -4.96 2.94 -3.25
N CYS A 35 -4.98 1.92 -2.40
CA CYS A 35 -5.46 0.58 -2.76
C CYS A 35 -6.77 0.30 -2.02
N GLY A 36 -7.77 -0.21 -2.75
CA GLY A 36 -9.07 -0.55 -2.19
C GLY A 36 -9.83 -1.53 -3.06
N VAL A 37 -11.04 -1.87 -2.63
CA VAL A 37 -11.95 -2.73 -3.38
C VAL A 37 -13.36 -2.15 -3.27
N TYR A 38 -14.00 -1.97 -4.42
CA TYR A 38 -15.42 -1.66 -4.52
C TYR A 38 -16.18 -2.98 -4.65
N VAL A 39 -17.18 -3.18 -3.80
CA VAL A 39 -18.02 -4.38 -3.82
C VAL A 39 -19.47 -3.94 -3.83
N GLU A 40 -20.23 -4.49 -4.77
CA GLU A 40 -21.67 -4.29 -4.86
C GLU A 40 -22.37 -5.50 -4.24
N ILE A 41 -23.33 -5.24 -3.34
CA ILE A 41 -24.08 -6.28 -2.62
C ILE A 41 -25.56 -6.16 -2.98
N ASP A 42 -26.15 -7.28 -3.41
CA ASP A 42 -27.61 -7.39 -3.56
C ASP A 42 -28.25 -7.52 -2.17
N GLU A 43 -29.09 -6.55 -1.81
CA GLU A 43 -29.74 -6.49 -0.49
C GLU A 43 -30.69 -7.66 -0.23
N ARG A 44 -31.31 -8.21 -1.28
CA ARG A 44 -32.30 -9.30 -1.18
C ARG A 44 -31.64 -10.65 -1.01
N THR A 45 -30.60 -10.92 -1.81
CA THR A 45 -29.90 -12.22 -1.77
C THR A 45 -28.73 -12.23 -0.80
N ARG A 46 -28.30 -11.05 -0.31
CA ARG A 46 -27.11 -10.83 0.54
C ARG A 46 -25.81 -11.32 -0.11
N ARG A 47 -25.80 -11.44 -1.44
CA ARG A 47 -24.65 -11.87 -2.22
C ARG A 47 -23.95 -10.67 -2.83
N ALA A 48 -22.63 -10.78 -2.98
CA ALA A 48 -21.87 -9.83 -3.78
C ALA A 48 -22.13 -10.10 -5.27
N THR A 49 -22.54 -9.07 -6.01
CA THR A 49 -22.79 -9.14 -7.45
C THR A 49 -21.56 -8.73 -8.25
N THR A 50 -20.78 -7.78 -7.72
CA THR A 50 -19.63 -7.19 -8.40
C THR A 50 -18.49 -6.98 -7.41
N ILE A 51 -17.25 -7.19 -7.87
CA ILE A 51 -16.03 -6.81 -7.15
C ILE A 51 -15.06 -6.12 -8.13
N GLN A 52 -14.63 -4.91 -7.78
CA GLN A 52 -13.69 -4.13 -8.57
C GLN A 52 -12.52 -3.67 -7.70
N ARG A 53 -11.30 -3.96 -8.15
CA ARG A 53 -10.07 -3.50 -7.46
C ARG A 53 -9.79 -2.05 -7.83
N LEU A 54 -9.50 -1.24 -6.81
CA LEU A 54 -9.04 0.14 -6.95
C LEU A 54 -7.55 0.22 -6.63
N ARG A 55 -6.77 0.80 -7.55
CA ARG A 55 -5.36 1.12 -7.37
C ARG A 55 -5.14 2.48 -8.03
N LEU A 56 -5.09 3.53 -7.22
CA LEU A 56 -5.09 4.91 -7.69
C LEU A 56 -3.84 5.63 -7.19
N PRO A 57 -3.05 6.28 -8.07
CA PRO A 57 -2.00 7.18 -7.62
C PRO A 57 -2.64 8.35 -6.85
N CYS A 58 -2.07 8.71 -5.72
CA CYS A 58 -2.45 9.92 -5.00
C CYS A 58 -1.37 10.96 -5.27
N GLU A 59 -1.64 11.86 -6.22
CA GLU A 59 -0.84 13.05 -6.42
C GLU A 59 -1.13 14.01 -5.26
N GLU A 60 -0.08 14.59 -4.68
CA GLU A 60 -0.22 15.63 -3.67
C GLU A 60 -0.68 16.91 -4.39
N ALA A 61 -1.79 17.50 -3.91
CA ALA A 61 -2.32 18.79 -4.39
C ALA A 61 -1.54 19.97 -3.81
#